data_AF-A0A972N7R7-F1
#
_entry.id   AF-A0A972N7R7-F1
#
_cell.length_a   1.000
_cell.length_b   1.000
_cell.length_c   1.000
_cell.angle_alpha   90.00
_cell.angle_beta   90.00
_cell.angle_gamma   90.00
#
_symmetry.space_group_name_H-M   'P 1'
#
loop_
_entity.id
_entity.type
_entity.pdbx_description
1 polymer ?
#
loop_
_entity_poly.entity_id
_entity_poly.type
_entity_poly.pdbx_seq_one_letter_code
_entity_poly.pdbx_strand_id
1 'polypeptide(L)'
;PTPQKPTPKPTEAVQPTPTSASQPTDSQAEEGGALDLTFPDKSKVFDSFEARLIYRLESPELQKEVVPMEMISRFSAKEDVEEVIVKSLDQGGEESSSRIIRVGKNMWFESDGSWLKMSAQQGQQLFDSTLARFEPGTGEAWKKVGKEKIHGIETIHYRLKPNPEAYALDNPITPDSLIPLVGEDATVTDVKITDAQVDVYATKDGVVLKTHYVWKATAKVNGKPIHVTEEMIYEVDKINEPVKIELPEEVKAGSKEGSSEETTAPIPLPEGAELLMQTGNMYMYVAPVEDFEAAVTAYQQKLQQAGYTLSDVTAMPQMASFKVAKGDEHYQVMLTPGDLPDQMQIIIQGEE
;
A
#
# COMPACT_ATOMS: atom_id res chain seq x y z
N PRO A 1 -25.90 81.87 -3.74
CA PRO A 1 -24.64 81.28 -3.22
C PRO A 1 -24.92 80.57 -1.88
N THR A 2 -24.72 79.26 -1.91
CA THR A 2 -25.32 78.24 -1.04
C THR A 2 -24.63 78.17 0.34
N PRO A 3 -25.34 77.81 1.43
CA PRO A 3 -24.77 77.76 2.78
C PRO A 3 -23.74 76.64 2.94
N GLN A 4 -22.59 76.94 3.54
CA GLN A 4 -21.59 75.94 3.92
C GLN A 4 -22.04 75.17 5.17
N LYS A 5 -22.14 73.85 4.98
CA LYS A 5 -22.53 72.82 5.95
C LYS A 5 -21.37 72.56 6.93
N PRO A 6 -21.62 72.49 8.26
CA PRO A 6 -20.58 72.11 9.21
C PRO A 6 -20.25 70.61 9.11
N THR A 7 -18.96 70.32 9.11
CA THR A 7 -18.34 68.99 9.08
C THR A 7 -18.62 68.23 10.38
N PRO A 8 -19.19 67.00 10.34
CA PRO A 8 -19.31 66.16 11.52
C PRO A 8 -17.98 65.49 11.89
N LYS A 9 -17.75 65.43 13.20
CA LYS A 9 -16.61 64.90 13.95
C LYS A 9 -16.46 63.37 13.76
N PRO A 10 -15.24 62.80 13.85
CA PRO A 10 -15.00 61.37 13.66
C PRO A 10 -15.77 60.52 14.69
N THR A 11 -16.51 59.53 14.20
CA THR A 11 -17.17 58.51 15.02
C THR A 11 -16.12 57.53 15.54
N GLU A 12 -16.00 57.43 16.86
CA GLU A 12 -15.26 56.38 17.57
C GLU A 12 -15.77 54.99 17.15
N ALA A 13 -14.83 54.11 16.86
CA ALA A 13 -15.10 52.71 16.55
C ALA A 13 -15.77 52.02 17.75
N VAL A 14 -16.95 51.46 17.52
CA VAL A 14 -17.63 50.59 18.48
C VAL A 14 -16.83 49.29 18.56
N GLN A 15 -16.24 49.03 19.72
CA GLN A 15 -15.54 47.81 20.06
C GLN A 15 -16.54 46.63 20.09
N PRO A 16 -16.35 45.56 19.30
CA PRO A 16 -17.24 44.41 19.37
C PRO A 16 -17.08 43.70 20.72
N THR A 17 -18.20 43.56 21.42
CA THR A 17 -18.36 42.79 22.65
C THR A 17 -18.06 41.31 22.37
N PRO A 18 -17.31 40.59 23.23
CA PRO A 18 -17.08 39.17 23.05
C PRO A 18 -18.41 38.42 23.15
N THR A 19 -18.80 37.76 22.07
CA THR A 19 -19.90 36.80 22.09
C THR A 19 -19.38 35.55 22.80
N SER A 20 -19.95 35.24 23.96
CA SER A 20 -19.72 33.99 24.68
C SER A 20 -19.85 32.80 23.73
N ALA A 21 -18.77 32.03 23.63
CA ALA A 21 -18.77 30.72 23.01
C ALA A 21 -19.86 29.86 23.68
N SER A 22 -20.80 29.39 22.88
CA SER A 22 -21.76 28.39 23.32
C SER A 22 -20.99 27.10 23.61
N GLN A 23 -21.05 26.62 24.85
CA GLN A 23 -20.59 25.28 25.21
C GLN A 23 -21.28 24.23 24.32
N PRO A 24 -20.57 23.19 23.86
CA PRO A 24 -21.22 22.02 23.29
C PRO A 24 -22.13 21.43 24.36
N THR A 25 -23.42 21.36 24.06
CA THR A 25 -24.38 20.64 24.90
C THR A 25 -24.02 19.16 24.86
N ASP A 26 -23.93 18.55 26.04
CA ASP A 26 -23.68 17.13 26.25
C ASP A 26 -24.55 16.28 25.31
N SER A 27 -23.89 15.68 24.30
CA SER A 27 -24.49 14.63 23.51
C SER A 27 -24.54 13.39 24.40
N GLN A 28 -25.74 12.95 24.75
CA GLN A 28 -25.98 11.65 25.37
C GLN A 28 -25.19 10.58 24.63
N ALA A 29 -24.41 9.80 25.38
CA ALA A 29 -23.76 8.61 24.87
C ALA A 29 -24.85 7.63 24.41
N GLU A 30 -25.10 7.57 23.11
CA GLU A 30 -25.80 6.44 22.50
C GLU A 30 -24.93 5.20 22.73
N GLU A 31 -25.52 4.16 23.35
CA GLU A 31 -24.90 2.86 23.52
C GLU A 31 -24.37 2.33 22.17
N GLY A 32 -23.13 1.86 22.20
CA GLY A 32 -22.36 1.49 21.01
C GLY A 32 -23.04 0.42 20.18
N GLY A 33 -23.41 0.79 18.95
CA GLY A 33 -23.61 -0.19 17.88
C GLY A 33 -22.25 -0.77 17.47
N ALA A 34 -22.23 -2.06 17.15
CA ALA A 34 -21.06 -2.69 16.55
C ALA A 34 -20.73 -1.96 15.24
N LEU A 35 -19.50 -1.48 15.10
CA LEU A 35 -18.98 -0.95 13.86
C LEU A 35 -18.72 -2.15 12.93
N ASP A 36 -19.63 -2.41 12.00
CA ASP A 36 -19.40 -3.35 10.91
C ASP A 36 -18.58 -2.64 9.83
N LEU A 37 -17.25 -2.78 9.91
CA LEU A 37 -16.32 -2.31 8.89
C LEU A 37 -16.25 -3.34 7.75
N THR A 38 -17.38 -3.61 7.11
CA THR A 38 -17.38 -4.31 5.83
C THR A 38 -16.98 -3.30 4.77
N PHE A 39 -15.69 -3.28 4.42
CA PHE A 39 -15.19 -2.43 3.34
C PHE A 39 -15.78 -2.90 2.01
N PRO A 40 -16.65 -2.10 1.38
CA PRO A 40 -17.12 -2.42 0.05
C PRO A 40 -15.94 -2.37 -0.94
N ASP A 41 -16.02 -3.19 -1.99
CA ASP A 41 -15.11 -3.11 -3.13
C ASP A 41 -15.02 -1.64 -3.60
N LYS A 42 -13.81 -1.06 -3.53
CA LYS A 42 -13.55 0.37 -3.79
C LYS A 42 -14.06 0.82 -5.15
N SER A 43 -14.03 -0.06 -6.15
CA SER A 43 -14.55 0.20 -7.50
C SER A 43 -16.07 0.38 -7.56
N LYS A 44 -16.79 -0.05 -6.52
CA LYS A 44 -18.24 0.11 -6.38
C LYS A 44 -18.62 1.36 -5.60
N VAL A 45 -17.66 2.04 -5.00
CA VAL A 45 -17.88 3.18 -4.09
C VAL A 45 -17.30 4.47 -4.62
N PHE A 46 -16.13 4.40 -5.27
CA PHE A 46 -15.42 5.54 -5.80
C PHE A 46 -15.16 5.37 -7.30
N ASP A 47 -15.47 6.39 -8.09
CA ASP A 47 -15.01 6.49 -9.48
C ASP A 47 -13.51 6.81 -9.54
N SER A 48 -13.03 7.56 -8.56
CA SER A 48 -11.63 7.94 -8.38
C SER A 48 -11.38 8.37 -6.93
N PHE A 49 -10.13 8.26 -6.47
CA PHE A 49 -9.68 8.84 -5.21
C PHE A 49 -8.16 9.02 -5.21
N GLU A 50 -7.69 9.89 -4.33
CA GLU A 50 -6.32 9.86 -3.81
C GLU A 50 -6.41 9.50 -2.32
N ALA A 51 -5.41 8.80 -1.81
CA ALA A 51 -5.34 8.46 -0.40
C ALA A 51 -3.90 8.58 0.06
N ARG A 52 -3.71 9.03 1.29
CA ARG A 52 -2.39 9.22 1.87
C ARG A 52 -2.29 8.47 3.18
N LEU A 53 -1.22 7.70 3.34
CA LEU A 53 -0.80 7.15 4.62
C LEU A 53 0.49 7.85 5.04
N ILE A 54 0.51 8.40 6.25
CA ILE A 54 1.68 9.03 6.85
C ILE A 54 2.01 8.28 8.14
N TYR A 55 3.24 7.82 8.25
CA TYR A 55 3.79 7.21 9.46
C TYR A 55 4.82 8.16 10.06
N ARG A 56 4.60 8.58 11.31
CA ARG A 56 5.39 9.58 12.02
C ARG A 56 5.84 9.04 13.37
N LEU A 57 7.09 9.32 13.74
CA LEU A 57 7.64 9.11 15.07
C LEU A 57 8.11 10.43 15.66
N GLU A 58 7.82 10.66 16.92
CA GLU A 58 8.26 11.83 17.68
C GLU A 58 8.82 11.43 19.03
N SER A 59 9.95 12.01 19.43
CA SER A 59 10.42 11.97 20.82
C SER A 59 10.80 13.37 21.33
N PRO A 60 10.11 13.87 22.37
CA PRO A 60 10.43 15.16 22.99
C PRO A 60 11.83 15.23 23.59
N GLU A 61 12.33 14.14 24.20
CA GLU A 61 13.67 14.11 24.81
C GLU A 61 14.78 14.23 23.78
N LEU A 62 14.55 13.69 22.58
CA LEU A 62 15.48 13.78 21.46
C LEU A 62 15.29 15.06 20.64
N GLN A 63 14.20 15.81 20.87
CA GLN A 63 13.76 16.95 20.06
C GLN A 63 13.71 16.60 18.57
N LYS A 64 13.23 15.39 18.27
CA LYS A 64 13.26 14.83 16.93
C LYS A 64 11.89 14.30 16.54
N GLU A 65 11.48 14.66 15.33
CA GLU A 65 10.34 14.10 14.62
C GLU A 65 10.86 13.54 13.30
N VAL A 66 10.40 12.35 12.92
CA VAL A 66 10.73 11.72 11.64
C VAL A 66 9.46 11.17 11.00
N VAL A 67 9.41 11.21 9.67
CA VAL A 67 8.36 10.58 8.85
C VAL A 67 9.00 9.43 8.09
N PRO A 68 9.18 8.27 8.73
CA PRO A 68 9.89 7.14 8.11
C PRO A 68 9.15 6.52 6.94
N MET A 69 7.84 6.77 6.80
CA MET A 69 7.10 6.32 5.62
C MET A 69 5.96 7.29 5.27
N GLU A 70 5.84 7.57 3.98
CA GLU A 70 4.68 8.19 3.36
C GLU A 70 4.25 7.35 2.16
N MET A 71 2.98 6.98 2.10
CA MET A 71 2.39 6.31 0.95
C MET A 71 1.30 7.18 0.34
N ILE A 72 1.30 7.29 -0.98
CA ILE A 72 0.24 7.95 -1.75
C ILE A 72 -0.35 6.90 -2.69
N SER A 73 -1.64 6.64 -2.55
CA SER A 73 -2.41 5.78 -3.46
C SER A 73 -3.33 6.64 -4.31
N ARG A 74 -3.43 6.32 -5.60
CA ARG A 74 -4.33 6.96 -6.55
C ARG A 74 -5.07 5.90 -7.33
N PHE A 75 -6.34 6.18 -7.60
CA PHE A 75 -7.20 5.26 -8.34
C PHE A 75 -8.10 6.03 -9.31
N SER A 76 -8.29 5.46 -10.50
CA SER A 76 -9.19 5.93 -11.55
C SER A 76 -9.91 4.73 -12.17
N ALA A 77 -11.20 4.56 -11.87
CA ALA A 77 -12.03 3.49 -12.44
C ALA A 77 -12.22 3.67 -13.95
N LYS A 78 -12.29 4.92 -14.42
CA LYS A 78 -12.47 5.25 -15.84
C LYS A 78 -11.29 4.79 -16.71
N GLU A 79 -10.07 4.92 -16.19
CA GLU A 79 -8.85 4.53 -16.89
C GLU A 79 -8.39 3.11 -16.50
N ASP A 80 -9.07 2.47 -15.54
CA ASP A 80 -8.68 1.21 -14.90
C ASP A 80 -7.20 1.20 -14.47
N VAL A 81 -6.79 2.32 -13.83
CA VAL A 81 -5.43 2.52 -13.33
C VAL A 81 -5.43 2.72 -11.82
N GLU A 82 -4.50 2.06 -11.15
CA GLU A 82 -4.14 2.28 -9.75
C GLU A 82 -2.65 2.59 -9.65
N GLU A 83 -2.27 3.57 -8.85
CA GLU A 83 -0.88 3.92 -8.57
C GLU A 83 -0.65 3.94 -7.06
N VAL A 84 0.50 3.43 -6.63
CA VAL A 84 1.00 3.56 -5.26
C VAL A 84 2.42 4.10 -5.33
N ILE A 85 2.67 5.19 -4.62
CA ILE A 85 4.02 5.74 -4.41
C ILE A 85 4.34 5.55 -2.94
N VAL A 86 5.42 4.86 -2.63
CA VAL A 86 5.92 4.69 -1.26
C VAL A 86 7.22 5.47 -1.15
N LYS A 87 7.27 6.44 -0.25
CA LYS A 87 8.48 7.12 0.18
C LYS A 87 8.83 6.60 1.56
N SER A 88 10.07 6.20 1.76
CA SER A 88 10.53 5.67 3.04
C SER A 88 11.93 6.14 3.38
N LEU A 89 12.24 6.22 4.66
CA LEU A 89 13.61 6.31 5.13
C LEU A 89 14.15 4.90 5.31
N ASP A 90 15.33 4.62 4.76
CA ASP A 90 16.04 3.39 5.07
C ASP A 90 16.65 3.41 6.48
N GLN A 91 17.37 2.35 6.87
CA GLN A 91 17.99 2.26 8.19
C GLN A 91 19.05 3.33 8.42
N GLY A 92 19.73 3.79 7.35
CA GLY A 92 20.70 4.89 7.37
C GLY A 92 20.06 6.28 7.39
N GLY A 93 18.74 6.36 7.24
CA GLY A 93 18.00 7.61 7.12
C GLY A 93 18.05 8.25 5.73
N GLU A 94 18.48 7.51 4.71
CA GLU A 94 18.42 7.96 3.32
C GLU A 94 16.99 7.77 2.77
N GLU A 95 16.54 8.74 1.98
CA GLU A 95 15.23 8.67 1.34
C GLU A 95 15.25 7.69 0.17
N SER A 96 14.32 6.75 0.19
CA SER A 96 14.01 5.85 -0.91
C SER A 96 12.59 6.11 -1.38
N SER A 97 12.34 5.92 -2.68
CA SER A 97 11.00 5.96 -3.26
C SER A 97 10.82 4.77 -4.17
N SER A 98 9.68 4.10 -4.03
CA SER A 98 9.22 3.08 -4.98
C SER A 98 7.86 3.50 -5.54
N ARG A 99 7.58 3.05 -6.76
CA ARG A 99 6.34 3.34 -7.46
C ARG A 99 5.78 2.07 -8.06
N ILE A 100 4.50 1.84 -7.83
CA ILE A 100 3.76 0.71 -8.37
C ILE A 100 2.60 1.24 -9.17
N ILE A 101 2.42 0.75 -10.39
CA ILE A 101 1.29 1.12 -11.26
C ILE A 101 0.61 -0.16 -11.73
N ARG A 102 -0.69 -0.28 -11.48
CA ARG A 102 -1.54 -1.31 -12.07
C ARG A 102 -2.37 -0.68 -13.19
N VAL A 103 -2.35 -1.30 -14.37
CA VAL A 103 -3.24 -0.99 -15.48
C VAL A 103 -3.94 -2.28 -15.90
N GLY A 104 -5.25 -2.36 -15.62
CA GLY A 104 -6.00 -3.60 -15.74
C GLY A 104 -5.37 -4.76 -14.97
N LYS A 105 -4.94 -5.80 -15.68
CA LYS A 105 -4.31 -7.00 -15.09
C LYS A 105 -2.78 -6.92 -14.98
N ASN A 106 -2.16 -5.86 -15.48
CA ASN A 106 -0.72 -5.72 -15.44
C ASN A 106 -0.32 -4.82 -14.27
N MET A 107 0.71 -5.21 -13.55
CA MET A 107 1.36 -4.44 -12.51
C MET A 107 2.78 -4.08 -12.94
N TRP A 108 3.21 -2.88 -12.61
CA TRP A 108 4.52 -2.35 -12.95
C TRP A 108 5.16 -1.82 -11.68
N PHE A 109 6.37 -2.27 -11.37
CA PHE A 109 7.14 -1.85 -10.20
C PHE A 109 8.38 -1.09 -10.66
N GLU A 110 8.59 0.12 -10.16
CA GLU A 110 9.79 0.91 -10.40
C GLU A 110 10.86 0.57 -9.35
N SER A 111 12.04 0.14 -9.82
CA SER A 111 13.25 -0.04 -9.02
C SER A 111 14.44 0.54 -9.77
N ASP A 112 15.20 1.42 -9.13
CA ASP A 112 16.46 1.97 -9.67
C ASP A 112 16.32 2.56 -11.09
N GLY A 113 15.18 3.21 -11.37
CA GLY A 113 14.87 3.82 -12.68
C GLY A 113 14.46 2.83 -13.78
N SER A 114 14.28 1.54 -13.43
CA SER A 114 13.78 0.51 -14.35
C SER A 114 12.39 0.03 -13.93
N TRP A 115 11.58 -0.37 -14.92
CA TRP A 115 10.23 -0.87 -14.70
C TRP A 115 10.16 -2.39 -14.86
N LEU A 116 9.73 -3.07 -13.79
CA LEU A 116 9.46 -4.49 -13.77
C LEU A 116 7.97 -4.74 -14.07
N LYS A 117 7.66 -5.58 -15.06
CA LYS A 117 6.27 -5.98 -15.35
C LYS A 117 5.93 -7.27 -14.61
N MET A 118 4.76 -7.29 -13.99
CA MET A 118 4.20 -8.44 -13.28
C MET A 118 2.72 -8.60 -13.67
N SER A 119 2.20 -9.82 -13.60
CA SER A 119 0.75 -10.03 -13.66
C SER A 119 0.15 -9.75 -12.28
N ALA A 120 -0.88 -8.91 -12.22
CA ALA A 120 -1.66 -8.75 -11.01
C ALA A 120 -2.57 -9.98 -10.86
N GLN A 121 -2.49 -10.67 -9.73
CA GLN A 121 -3.44 -11.74 -9.45
C GLN A 121 -4.86 -11.16 -9.40
N GLN A 122 -5.86 -11.91 -9.89
CA GLN A 122 -7.25 -11.46 -9.80
C GLN A 122 -7.62 -11.16 -8.34
N GLY A 123 -8.11 -9.94 -8.09
CA GLY A 123 -8.49 -9.49 -6.75
C GLY A 123 -7.35 -8.90 -5.91
N GLN A 124 -6.10 -8.93 -6.39
CA GLN A 124 -4.98 -8.28 -5.72
C GLN A 124 -5.11 -6.76 -5.85
N GLN A 125 -5.40 -6.09 -4.74
CA GLN A 125 -5.37 -4.64 -4.66
C GLN A 125 -3.92 -4.19 -4.41
N LEU A 126 -3.45 -3.14 -5.11
CA LEU A 126 -2.12 -2.58 -4.83
C LEU A 126 -2.09 -1.91 -3.46
N PHE A 127 -3.15 -1.15 -3.19
CA PHE A 127 -3.40 -0.59 -1.90
C PHE A 127 -4.42 -1.47 -1.17
N ASP A 128 -3.96 -2.16 -0.13
CA ASP A 128 -4.84 -2.94 0.71
C ASP A 128 -5.59 -2.02 1.66
N SER A 129 -6.90 -1.92 1.48
CA SER A 129 -7.82 -1.30 2.45
C SER A 129 -7.69 -1.90 3.86
N THR A 130 -7.03 -3.05 4.03
CA THR A 130 -6.65 -3.59 5.34
C THR A 130 -5.66 -2.73 6.12
N LEU A 131 -5.03 -1.71 5.52
CA LEU A 131 -4.32 -0.68 6.31
C LEU A 131 -5.26 0.12 7.22
N ALA A 132 -6.58 0.01 7.02
CA ALA A 132 -7.62 0.47 7.95
C ALA A 132 -8.17 -0.66 8.86
N ARG A 133 -7.67 -1.91 8.76
CA ARG A 133 -8.03 -2.99 9.69
C ARG A 133 -7.29 -2.79 10.99
N PHE A 134 -7.97 -2.12 11.91
CA PHE A 134 -7.83 -2.49 13.31
C PHE A 134 -8.84 -3.59 13.60
N GLU A 135 -8.39 -4.82 13.82
CA GLU A 135 -9.22 -5.83 14.46
C GLU A 135 -9.13 -5.60 15.97
N PRO A 136 -10.19 -5.08 16.62
CA PRO A 136 -10.16 -4.93 18.07
C PRO A 136 -9.95 -6.30 18.71
N GLY A 137 -9.05 -6.35 19.69
CA GLY A 137 -8.91 -7.51 20.55
C GLY A 137 -10.27 -7.86 21.16
N THR A 138 -10.52 -9.15 21.37
CA THR A 138 -11.80 -9.66 21.88
C THR A 138 -12.18 -8.92 23.17
N GLY A 139 -13.20 -8.06 23.12
CA GLY A 139 -13.77 -7.39 24.28
C GLY A 139 -13.75 -5.86 24.28
N GLU A 140 -13.08 -5.21 23.32
CA GLU A 140 -13.05 -3.74 23.26
C GLU A 140 -14.12 -3.20 22.30
N ALA A 141 -14.92 -2.27 22.79
CA ALA A 141 -16.01 -1.68 22.01
C ALA A 141 -15.59 -0.31 21.46
N TRP A 142 -15.81 -0.11 20.16
CA TRP A 142 -15.77 1.21 19.54
C TRP A 142 -16.78 2.15 20.20
N LYS A 143 -16.33 3.34 20.59
CA LYS A 143 -17.19 4.41 21.09
C LYS A 143 -17.46 5.41 19.98
N LYS A 144 -18.73 5.66 19.67
CA LYS A 144 -19.13 6.79 18.83
C LYS A 144 -18.81 8.10 19.55
N VAL A 145 -17.99 8.94 18.94
CA VAL A 145 -17.58 10.24 19.48
C VAL A 145 -18.47 11.35 18.95
N GLY A 146 -18.78 11.34 17.65
CA GLY A 146 -19.54 12.41 17.02
C GLY A 146 -19.74 12.23 15.53
N LYS A 147 -20.17 13.31 14.87
CA LYS A 147 -20.23 13.41 13.41
C LYS A 147 -19.27 14.49 12.96
N GLU A 148 -18.54 14.24 11.88
CA GLU A 148 -17.58 15.16 11.31
C GLU A 148 -17.72 15.20 9.79
N LYS A 149 -17.01 16.13 9.14
CA LYS A 149 -16.91 16.17 7.68
C LYS A 149 -15.46 15.99 7.27
N ILE A 150 -15.19 14.97 6.47
CA ILE A 150 -13.89 14.73 5.85
C ILE A 150 -14.02 15.09 4.37
N HIS A 151 -13.28 16.11 3.92
CA HIS A 151 -13.39 16.66 2.56
C HIS A 151 -14.83 16.95 2.10
N GLY A 152 -15.68 17.41 3.02
CA GLY A 152 -17.09 17.73 2.75
C GLY A 152 -18.07 16.56 2.83
N ILE A 153 -17.59 15.32 2.96
CA ILE A 153 -18.41 14.11 3.12
C ILE A 153 -18.73 13.89 4.61
N GLU A 154 -19.99 13.62 4.92
CA GLU A 154 -20.42 13.36 6.29
C GLU A 154 -19.91 12.00 6.78
N THR A 155 -19.25 12.01 7.93
CA THR A 155 -18.75 10.81 8.61
C THR A 155 -19.25 10.75 10.05
N ILE A 156 -19.25 9.54 10.59
CA ILE A 156 -19.38 9.25 12.01
C ILE A 156 -17.97 8.95 12.52
N HIS A 157 -17.56 9.66 13.55
CA HIS A 157 -16.30 9.47 14.23
C HIS A 157 -16.46 8.43 15.34
N TYR A 158 -15.67 7.36 15.25
CA TYR A 158 -15.53 6.32 16.24
C TYR A 158 -14.14 6.37 16.85
N ARG A 159 -14.06 6.09 18.15
CA ARG A 159 -12.81 6.00 18.88
C ARG A 159 -12.73 4.69 19.63
N LEU A 160 -11.57 4.06 19.55
CA LEU A 160 -11.18 2.93 20.34
C LEU A 160 -9.95 3.31 21.18
N LYS A 161 -9.94 2.86 22.43
CA LYS A 161 -8.80 3.01 23.34
C LYS A 161 -8.36 1.62 23.76
N PRO A 162 -7.48 0.99 22.98
CA PRO A 162 -7.07 -0.36 23.28
C PRO A 162 -6.28 -0.45 24.57
N ASN A 163 -6.42 -1.58 25.27
CA ASN A 163 -5.59 -1.94 26.40
C ASN A 163 -4.16 -2.16 25.90
N PRO A 164 -3.18 -1.32 26.26
CA PRO A 164 -1.81 -1.44 25.78
C PRO A 164 -1.18 -2.82 26.04
N GLU A 165 -1.61 -3.52 27.09
CA GLU A 165 -1.10 -4.84 27.46
C GLU A 165 -1.60 -5.96 26.53
N ALA A 166 -2.79 -5.79 25.94
CA ALA A 166 -3.35 -6.78 25.00
C ALA A 166 -2.61 -6.81 23.65
N TYR A 167 -1.88 -5.73 23.34
CA TYR A 167 -1.16 -5.54 22.07
C TYR A 167 0.35 -5.77 22.18
N ALA A 168 0.81 -6.42 23.25
CA ALA A 168 2.23 -6.75 23.41
C ALA A 168 2.76 -7.74 22.34
N LEU A 169 1.88 -8.53 21.70
CA LEU A 169 2.26 -9.48 20.64
C LEU A 169 2.30 -8.84 19.25
N ASP A 170 1.46 -7.83 19.00
CA ASP A 170 1.39 -7.05 17.76
C ASP A 170 1.86 -5.60 18.00
N ASN A 171 2.89 -5.43 18.85
CA ASN A 171 3.36 -4.11 19.25
C ASN A 171 3.97 -3.38 18.04
N PRO A 172 3.36 -2.28 17.56
CA PRO A 172 3.88 -1.58 16.40
C PRO A 172 5.19 -0.85 16.71
N ILE A 173 5.38 -0.43 17.97
CA ILE A 173 6.60 0.21 18.45
C ILE A 173 7.58 -0.88 18.93
N THR A 174 8.46 -1.31 18.04
CA THR A 174 9.56 -2.25 18.33
C THR A 174 10.91 -1.52 18.42
N PRO A 175 11.97 -2.13 19.00
CA PRO A 175 13.31 -1.56 18.94
C PRO A 175 13.72 -1.15 17.52
N ASP A 176 13.44 -1.98 16.52
CA ASP A 176 13.80 -1.74 15.12
C ASP A 176 13.00 -0.58 14.50
N SER A 177 11.71 -0.46 14.83
CA SER A 177 10.87 0.66 14.36
C SER A 177 11.39 2.03 14.81
N LEU A 178 12.16 2.08 15.90
CA LEU A 178 12.72 3.32 16.45
C LEU A 178 14.05 3.72 15.81
N ILE A 179 14.69 2.87 15.00
CA ILE A 179 15.97 3.17 14.34
C ILE A 179 15.96 4.51 13.60
N PRO A 180 14.96 4.86 12.77
CA PRO A 180 14.94 6.17 12.09
C PRO A 180 14.98 7.36 13.05
N LEU A 181 14.45 7.18 14.27
CA LEU A 181 14.47 8.19 15.31
C LEU A 181 15.81 8.23 16.05
N VAL A 182 16.41 7.09 16.39
CA VAL A 182 17.57 7.04 17.31
C VAL A 182 18.93 6.81 16.64
N GLY A 183 18.95 6.36 15.39
CA GLY A 183 20.14 5.96 14.61
C GLY A 183 20.54 4.49 14.82
N GLU A 184 21.21 3.91 13.82
CA GLU A 184 21.58 2.47 13.79
C GLU A 184 22.51 2.04 14.95
N ASP A 185 23.38 2.94 15.41
CA ASP A 185 24.34 2.64 16.49
C ASP A 185 23.70 2.63 17.89
N ALA A 186 22.43 3.00 18.01
CA ALA A 186 21.76 3.13 19.30
C ALA A 186 21.22 1.79 19.80
N THR A 187 21.50 1.47 21.07
CA THR A 187 20.87 0.32 21.73
C THR A 187 19.52 0.73 22.31
N VAL A 188 18.44 0.15 21.78
CA VAL A 188 17.06 0.36 22.24
C VAL A 188 16.59 -0.82 23.09
N THR A 189 16.13 -0.56 24.31
CA THR A 189 15.60 -1.58 25.23
C THR A 189 14.35 -1.09 25.96
N ASP A 190 13.71 -1.98 26.73
CA ASP A 190 12.58 -1.67 27.61
C ASP A 190 11.42 -0.93 26.93
N VAL A 191 11.15 -1.25 25.66
CA VAL A 191 10.04 -0.66 24.92
C VAL A 191 8.72 -1.14 25.51
N LYS A 192 7.88 -0.21 25.94
CA LYS A 192 6.58 -0.48 26.55
C LYS A 192 5.55 0.54 26.06
N ILE A 193 4.48 0.07 25.43
CA ILE A 193 3.31 0.88 25.12
C ILE A 193 2.64 1.30 26.44
N THR A 194 2.34 2.59 26.55
CA THR A 194 1.72 3.23 27.72
C THR A 194 0.31 3.74 27.44
N ASP A 195 0.01 4.09 26.19
CA ASP A 195 -1.29 4.57 25.74
C ASP A 195 -1.46 4.23 24.26
N ALA A 196 -2.70 4.01 23.84
CA ALA A 196 -3.04 3.73 22.46
C ALA A 196 -4.44 4.27 22.17
N GLN A 197 -4.60 4.84 20.98
CA GLN A 197 -5.88 5.35 20.50
C GLN A 197 -6.00 5.09 19.01
N VAL A 198 -7.19 4.68 18.59
CA VAL A 198 -7.55 4.57 17.18
C VAL A 198 -8.82 5.37 16.95
N ASP A 199 -8.77 6.30 16.01
CA ASP A 199 -9.91 7.06 15.53
C ASP A 199 -10.25 6.62 14.11
N VAL A 200 -11.51 6.32 13.85
CA VAL A 200 -12.03 5.94 12.52
C VAL A 200 -13.15 6.89 12.16
N TYR A 201 -13.12 7.42 10.94
CA TYR A 201 -14.14 8.30 10.39
C TYR A 201 -14.77 7.60 9.19
N ALA A 202 -15.97 7.06 9.41
CA ALA A 202 -16.67 6.27 8.40
C ALA A 202 -17.97 6.95 7.99
N THR A 203 -18.33 6.86 6.72
CA THR A 203 -19.64 7.28 6.22
C THR A 203 -20.75 6.39 6.80
N LYS A 204 -22.02 6.77 6.60
CA LYS A 204 -23.17 6.00 7.10
C LYS A 204 -23.25 4.58 6.50
N ASP A 205 -22.75 4.42 5.29
CA ASP A 205 -22.64 3.15 4.54
C ASP A 205 -21.36 2.36 4.85
N GLY A 206 -20.55 2.80 5.82
CA GLY A 206 -19.41 2.03 6.34
C GLY A 206 -18.08 2.30 5.63
N VAL A 207 -18.02 3.27 4.71
CA VAL A 207 -16.80 3.62 3.97
C VAL A 207 -15.90 4.45 4.88
N VAL A 208 -14.70 3.95 5.20
CA VAL A 208 -13.72 4.69 6.01
C VAL A 208 -13.00 5.71 5.14
N LEU A 209 -13.08 6.98 5.53
CA LEU A 209 -12.40 8.08 4.85
C LEU A 209 -11.14 8.53 5.58
N LYS A 210 -11.04 8.22 6.87
CA LYS A 210 -9.86 8.55 7.66
C LYS A 210 -9.70 7.56 8.81
N THR A 211 -8.47 7.16 9.06
CA THR A 211 -8.07 6.44 10.26
C THR A 211 -6.86 7.15 10.86
N HIS A 212 -6.86 7.31 12.18
CA HIS A 212 -5.74 7.91 12.89
C HIS A 212 -5.39 7.04 14.09
N TYR A 213 -4.22 6.44 14.03
CA TYR A 213 -3.64 5.67 15.10
C TYR A 213 -2.61 6.53 15.84
N VAL A 214 -2.68 6.49 17.17
CA VAL A 214 -1.71 7.13 18.05
C VAL A 214 -1.30 6.13 19.11
N TRP A 215 -0.02 5.76 19.13
CA TRP A 215 0.58 4.94 20.18
C TRP A 215 1.62 5.76 20.93
N LYS A 216 1.65 5.62 22.24
CA LYS A 216 2.67 6.24 23.08
C LYS A 216 3.43 5.17 23.83
N ALA A 217 4.75 5.21 23.75
CA ALA A 217 5.61 4.26 24.43
C ALA A 217 6.67 4.96 25.28
N THR A 218 7.17 4.23 26.26
CA THR A 218 8.45 4.49 26.90
C THR A 218 9.48 3.50 26.38
N ALA A 219 10.71 3.94 26.17
CA ALA A 219 11.84 3.08 25.82
C ALA A 219 13.10 3.57 26.54
N LYS A 220 14.19 2.81 26.45
CA LYS A 220 15.53 3.26 26.81
C LYS A 220 16.43 3.25 25.58
N VAL A 221 17.10 4.37 25.34
CA VAL A 221 18.11 4.52 24.29
C VAL A 221 19.45 4.72 24.96
N ASN A 222 20.39 3.80 24.73
CA ASN A 222 21.70 3.80 25.38
C ASN A 222 21.58 3.92 26.91
N GLY A 223 20.58 3.24 27.48
CA GLY A 223 20.27 3.24 28.93
C GLY A 223 19.51 4.46 29.45
N LYS A 224 19.25 5.49 28.62
CA LYS A 224 18.48 6.68 29.02
C LYS A 224 17.01 6.54 28.63
N PRO A 225 16.06 6.83 29.53
CA PRO A 225 14.64 6.76 29.20
C PRO A 225 14.26 7.83 28.19
N ILE A 226 13.39 7.48 27.25
CA ILE A 226 12.74 8.37 26.30
C ILE A 226 11.24 8.08 26.24
N HIS A 227 10.47 9.08 25.83
CA HIS A 227 9.09 8.90 25.39
C HIS A 227 9.04 8.97 23.87
N VAL A 228 8.19 8.13 23.30
CA VAL A 228 7.94 8.10 21.86
C VAL A 228 6.43 8.19 21.62
N THR A 229 6.04 9.03 20.68
CA THR A 229 4.71 8.99 20.07
C THR A 229 4.87 8.48 18.65
N GLU A 230 4.12 7.45 18.31
CA GLU A 230 3.96 6.94 16.97
C GLU A 230 2.58 7.32 16.47
N GLU A 231 2.52 7.96 15.31
CA GLU A 231 1.27 8.30 14.63
C GLU A 231 1.22 7.65 13.25
N MET A 232 0.10 7.00 12.95
CA MET A 232 -0.21 6.56 11.59
C MET A 232 -1.53 7.17 11.16
N ILE A 233 -1.50 7.99 10.12
CA ILE A 233 -2.69 8.68 9.58
C ILE A 233 -2.94 8.16 8.18
N TYR A 234 -4.10 7.54 7.99
CA TYR A 234 -4.67 7.23 6.69
C TYR A 234 -5.80 8.21 6.41
N GLU A 235 -5.81 8.86 5.24
CA GLU A 235 -6.88 9.78 4.83
C GLU A 235 -7.12 9.66 3.33
N VAL A 236 -8.40 9.57 2.94
CA VAL A 236 -8.86 9.55 1.55
C VAL A 236 -9.30 10.95 1.15
N ASP A 237 -8.71 11.47 0.07
CA ASP A 237 -9.01 12.77 -0.51
C ASP A 237 -9.41 12.65 -2.00
N LYS A 238 -9.78 13.79 -2.59
CA LYS A 238 -10.15 13.91 -4.03
C LYS A 238 -11.16 12.86 -4.51
N ILE A 239 -12.11 12.49 -3.65
CA ILE A 239 -13.10 11.45 -3.92
C ILE A 239 -14.01 11.88 -5.08
N ASN A 240 -14.08 11.04 -6.12
CA ASN A 240 -14.82 11.27 -7.36
C ASN A 240 -14.39 12.57 -8.10
N GLU A 241 -13.20 13.07 -7.80
CA GLU A 241 -12.57 14.15 -8.56
C GLU A 241 -11.61 13.56 -9.60
N PRO A 242 -11.39 14.22 -10.76
CA PRO A 242 -10.44 13.72 -11.74
C PRO A 242 -9.03 13.58 -11.16
N VAL A 243 -8.55 12.34 -11.02
CA VAL A 243 -7.17 12.03 -10.64
C VAL A 243 -6.41 11.68 -11.92
N LYS A 244 -5.31 12.40 -12.18
CA LYS A 244 -4.44 12.14 -13.33
C LYS A 244 -3.29 11.25 -12.89
N ILE A 245 -3.17 10.07 -13.48
CA ILE A 245 -2.02 9.17 -13.29
C ILE A 245 -1.14 9.22 -14.54
N GLU A 246 0.08 9.74 -14.42
CA GLU A 246 1.01 9.85 -15.55
C GLU A 246 1.77 8.54 -15.75
N LEU A 247 1.33 7.73 -16.71
CA LEU A 247 2.01 6.49 -17.06
C LEU A 247 3.39 6.78 -17.68
N PRO A 248 4.48 6.13 -17.23
CA PRO A 248 5.77 6.10 -17.92
C PRO A 248 5.64 5.54 -19.35
N GLU A 249 6.57 5.88 -20.24
CA GLU A 249 6.50 5.43 -21.64
C GLU A 249 6.57 3.90 -21.77
N GLU A 250 7.36 3.24 -20.93
CA GLU A 250 7.48 1.78 -20.85
C GLU A 250 6.14 1.14 -20.45
N VAL A 251 5.47 1.72 -19.45
CA VAL A 251 4.15 1.29 -18.99
C VAL A 251 3.11 1.55 -20.08
N LYS A 252 3.12 2.73 -20.73
CA LYS A 252 2.23 3.05 -21.86
C LYS A 252 2.42 2.08 -23.02
N ALA A 253 3.66 1.73 -23.35
CA ALA A 253 3.97 0.78 -24.42
C ALA A 253 3.36 -0.60 -24.11
N GLY A 254 3.56 -1.08 -22.88
CA GLY A 254 3.05 -2.39 -22.45
C GLY A 254 1.58 -2.42 -21.98
N SER A 255 0.85 -1.29 -22.02
CA SER A 255 -0.55 -1.17 -21.55
C SER A 255 -1.56 -0.82 -22.64
N LYS A 256 -1.15 -0.73 -23.93
CA LYS A 256 -2.10 -0.47 -25.03
C LYS A 256 -3.15 -1.58 -25.12
N GLU A 257 -4.34 -1.30 -24.59
CA GLU A 257 -5.53 -2.15 -24.72
C GLU A 257 -5.79 -2.51 -26.18
N GLY A 258 -5.92 -3.80 -26.46
CA GLY A 258 -6.16 -4.32 -27.80
C GLY A 258 -4.91 -4.86 -28.50
N SER A 259 -3.70 -4.66 -27.96
CA SER A 259 -2.68 -5.67 -28.19
C SER A 259 -3.07 -6.85 -27.30
N SER A 260 -3.67 -7.86 -27.92
CA SER A 260 -3.23 -9.21 -27.60
C SER A 260 -1.76 -9.33 -28.05
N GLU A 261 -0.87 -8.53 -27.45
CA GLU A 261 0.41 -9.08 -27.09
C GLU A 261 0.03 -10.19 -26.11
N GLU A 262 -0.38 -11.34 -26.67
CA GLU A 262 0.33 -12.57 -26.38
C GLU A 262 1.74 -12.09 -26.09
N THR A 263 2.12 -12.01 -24.81
CA THR A 263 3.51 -11.99 -24.47
C THR A 263 4.04 -13.18 -25.21
N THR A 264 4.61 -12.94 -26.40
CA THR A 264 5.07 -13.99 -27.30
C THR A 264 6.24 -14.52 -26.54
N ALA A 265 5.97 -15.55 -25.75
CA ALA A 265 6.97 -16.14 -24.92
C ALA A 265 8.15 -16.45 -25.83
N PRO A 266 9.37 -16.18 -25.37
CA PRO A 266 10.57 -16.34 -26.21
C PRO A 266 10.68 -17.73 -26.83
N ILE A 267 10.01 -18.72 -26.20
CA ILE A 267 9.83 -20.09 -26.68
C ILE A 267 8.37 -20.51 -26.45
N PRO A 268 7.85 -21.51 -27.18
CA PRO A 268 6.51 -22.05 -26.95
C PRO A 268 6.33 -22.48 -25.49
N LEU A 269 5.22 -22.14 -24.83
CA LEU A 269 4.92 -22.50 -23.44
C LEU A 269 3.93 -23.67 -23.33
N PRO A 270 3.81 -24.36 -22.18
CA PRO A 270 2.72 -25.30 -21.90
C PRO A 270 1.34 -24.63 -22.02
N GLU A 271 0.31 -25.45 -22.24
CA GLU A 271 -1.08 -24.94 -22.29
C GLU A 271 -1.49 -24.35 -20.94
N GLY A 272 -2.21 -23.23 -20.97
CA GLY A 272 -2.64 -22.53 -19.74
C GLY A 272 -1.51 -21.82 -18.99
N ALA A 273 -0.32 -21.69 -19.57
CA ALA A 273 0.75 -20.91 -18.95
C ALA A 273 0.40 -19.42 -18.94
N GLU A 274 0.51 -18.79 -17.77
CA GLU A 274 0.29 -17.36 -17.55
C GLU A 274 1.59 -16.69 -17.13
N LEU A 275 1.88 -15.50 -17.67
CA LEU A 275 3.05 -14.72 -17.25
C LEU A 275 2.86 -14.29 -15.81
N LEU A 276 3.83 -14.60 -14.96
CA LEU A 276 3.90 -14.15 -13.57
C LEU A 276 4.76 -12.88 -13.47
N MET A 277 5.94 -12.86 -14.10
CA MET A 277 6.89 -11.75 -14.03
C MET A 277 7.78 -11.68 -15.29
N GLN A 278 8.19 -10.46 -15.66
CA GLN A 278 9.20 -10.22 -16.70
C GLN A 278 10.17 -9.13 -16.26
N THR A 279 11.47 -9.44 -16.24
CA THR A 279 12.58 -8.50 -15.96
C THR A 279 13.71 -8.67 -16.98
N GLY A 280 14.02 -7.62 -17.73
CA GLY A 280 15.03 -7.71 -18.80
C GLY A 280 14.76 -8.86 -19.77
N ASN A 281 15.69 -9.82 -19.85
CA ASN A 281 15.60 -11.04 -20.67
C ASN A 281 15.09 -12.28 -19.89
N MET A 282 14.64 -12.10 -18.65
CA MET A 282 14.09 -13.16 -17.81
C MET A 282 12.56 -13.07 -17.76
N TYR A 283 11.91 -14.20 -18.02
CA TYR A 283 10.47 -14.38 -18.02
C TYR A 283 10.12 -15.50 -17.05
N MET A 284 9.06 -15.32 -16.29
CA MET A 284 8.57 -16.29 -15.34
C MET A 284 7.10 -16.53 -15.61
N TYR A 285 6.73 -17.78 -15.84
CA TYR A 285 5.36 -18.21 -16.08
C TYR A 285 4.93 -19.21 -15.01
N VAL A 286 3.63 -19.33 -14.82
CA VAL A 286 3.01 -20.42 -14.07
C VAL A 286 2.08 -21.18 -15.00
N ALA A 287 2.13 -22.51 -14.97
CA ALA A 287 1.26 -23.36 -15.77
C ALA A 287 0.60 -24.43 -14.88
N PRO A 288 -0.68 -24.76 -15.11
CA PRO A 288 -1.34 -25.85 -14.41
C PRO A 288 -0.73 -27.19 -14.80
N VAL A 289 -0.48 -28.06 -13.83
CA VAL A 289 0.05 -29.42 -14.03
C VAL A 289 -0.58 -30.41 -13.05
N GLU A 290 -0.88 -31.62 -13.53
CA GLU A 290 -1.31 -32.72 -12.65
C GLU A 290 -0.12 -33.49 -12.06
N ASP A 291 0.97 -33.60 -12.82
CA ASP A 291 2.20 -34.28 -12.45
C ASP A 291 3.41 -33.52 -13.01
N PHE A 292 4.31 -33.09 -12.12
CA PHE A 292 5.45 -32.25 -12.48
C PHE A 292 6.42 -32.94 -13.44
N GLU A 293 6.77 -34.21 -13.19
CA GLU A 293 7.78 -34.94 -13.97
C GLU A 293 7.26 -35.26 -15.39
N ALA A 294 5.98 -35.63 -15.50
CA ALA A 294 5.29 -35.80 -16.76
C ALA A 294 5.20 -34.47 -17.53
N ALA A 295 4.89 -33.36 -16.84
CA ALA A 295 4.81 -32.03 -17.45
C ALA A 295 6.17 -31.57 -17.98
N VAL A 296 7.26 -31.78 -17.23
CA VAL A 296 8.65 -31.49 -17.67
C VAL A 296 8.95 -32.24 -18.97
N THR A 297 8.66 -33.55 -19.00
CA THR A 297 8.92 -34.39 -20.17
C THR A 297 8.12 -33.94 -21.39
N ALA A 298 6.82 -33.66 -21.20
CA ALA A 298 5.94 -33.17 -22.26
C ALA A 298 6.40 -31.80 -22.78
N TYR A 299 6.88 -30.92 -21.90
CA TYR A 299 7.35 -29.59 -22.28
C TYR A 299 8.63 -29.66 -23.10
N GLN A 300 9.61 -30.48 -22.69
CA GLN A 300 10.83 -30.73 -23.46
C GLN A 300 10.52 -31.27 -24.86
N GLN A 301 9.58 -32.21 -24.98
CA GLN A 301 9.15 -32.75 -26.28
C GLN A 301 8.48 -31.67 -27.15
N LYS A 302 7.64 -30.81 -26.56
CA LYS A 302 7.01 -29.69 -27.27
C LYS A 302 8.05 -28.73 -27.85
N LEU A 303 9.08 -28.41 -27.09
CA LEU A 303 10.18 -27.54 -27.54
C LEU A 303 10.97 -28.18 -28.69
N GLN A 304 11.27 -29.48 -28.60
CA GLN A 304 11.91 -30.22 -29.69
C GLN A 304 11.05 -30.27 -30.96
N GLN A 305 9.74 -30.49 -30.84
CA GLN A 305 8.80 -30.47 -31.97
C GLN A 305 8.70 -29.07 -32.61
N ALA A 306 8.88 -28.01 -31.83
CA ALA A 306 8.97 -26.65 -32.32
C ALA A 306 10.33 -26.30 -32.95
N GLY A 307 11.28 -27.24 -32.97
CA GLY A 307 12.59 -27.11 -33.61
C GLY A 307 13.71 -26.59 -32.70
N TYR A 308 13.51 -26.56 -31.38
CA TYR A 308 14.59 -26.24 -30.44
C TYR A 308 15.46 -27.46 -30.17
N THR A 309 16.77 -27.26 -30.08
CA THR A 309 17.71 -28.26 -29.58
C THR A 309 17.88 -28.08 -28.08
N LEU A 310 17.84 -29.18 -27.32
CA LEU A 310 18.03 -29.17 -25.87
C LEU A 310 19.47 -29.57 -25.53
N SER A 311 20.10 -28.87 -24.59
CA SER A 311 21.40 -29.23 -24.03
C SER A 311 21.44 -29.00 -22.51
N ASP A 312 22.50 -29.48 -21.86
CA ASP A 312 22.74 -29.32 -20.41
C ASP A 312 21.55 -29.72 -19.52
N VAL A 313 20.83 -30.77 -19.94
CA VAL A 313 19.62 -31.25 -19.26
C VAL A 313 20.00 -31.83 -17.90
N THR A 314 19.54 -31.15 -16.85
CA THR A 314 19.63 -31.57 -15.46
C THR A 314 18.22 -31.80 -14.95
N ALA A 315 17.92 -33.01 -14.49
CA ALA A 315 16.65 -33.36 -13.87
C ALA A 315 16.92 -33.93 -12.47
N MET A 316 16.28 -33.33 -11.48
CA MET A 316 16.22 -33.76 -10.10
C MET A 316 14.75 -33.86 -9.69
N PRO A 317 14.40 -34.63 -8.64
CA PRO A 317 13.04 -34.63 -8.14
C PRO A 317 12.56 -33.19 -7.90
N GLN A 318 11.43 -32.81 -8.52
CA GLN A 318 10.84 -31.48 -8.42
C GLN A 318 11.71 -30.32 -8.96
N MET A 319 12.67 -30.59 -9.83
CA MET A 319 13.39 -29.52 -10.52
C MET A 319 13.97 -30.02 -11.84
N ALA A 320 13.75 -29.27 -12.90
CA ALA A 320 14.42 -29.51 -14.17
C ALA A 320 15.03 -28.23 -14.70
N SER A 321 16.22 -28.33 -15.28
CA SER A 321 16.92 -27.21 -15.90
C SER A 321 17.57 -27.68 -17.19
N PHE A 322 17.46 -26.90 -18.26
CA PHE A 322 18.03 -27.23 -19.56
C PHE A 322 18.17 -25.98 -20.42
N LYS A 323 19.13 -26.01 -21.33
CA LYS A 323 19.28 -24.96 -22.34
C LYS A 323 18.51 -25.33 -23.59
N VAL A 324 17.96 -24.32 -24.27
CA VAL A 324 17.31 -24.48 -25.56
C VAL A 324 17.86 -23.50 -26.57
N ALA A 325 18.05 -23.98 -27.81
CA ALA A 325 18.56 -23.15 -28.91
C ALA A 325 17.82 -23.39 -30.23
N LYS A 326 17.58 -22.32 -31.00
CA LYS A 326 17.02 -22.37 -32.35
C LYS A 326 17.56 -21.21 -33.20
N GLY A 327 18.51 -21.51 -34.09
CA GLY A 327 19.23 -20.46 -34.81
C GLY A 327 20.13 -19.67 -33.85
N ASP A 328 20.01 -18.35 -33.86
CA ASP A 328 20.73 -17.43 -32.96
C ASP A 328 19.98 -17.21 -31.63
N GLU A 329 18.83 -17.85 -31.42
CA GLU A 329 18.07 -17.76 -30.17
C GLU A 329 18.60 -18.77 -29.15
N HIS A 330 19.01 -18.30 -27.97
CA HIS A 330 19.53 -19.11 -26.87
C HIS A 330 18.84 -18.77 -25.56
N TYR A 331 18.34 -19.79 -24.85
CA TYR A 331 17.67 -19.60 -23.57
C TYR A 331 18.07 -20.68 -22.56
N GLN A 332 18.20 -20.29 -21.30
CA GLN A 332 18.20 -21.19 -20.16
C GLN A 332 16.77 -21.32 -19.63
N VAL A 333 16.28 -22.55 -19.50
CA VAL A 333 14.96 -22.87 -18.95
C VAL A 333 15.15 -23.58 -17.61
N MET A 334 14.39 -23.16 -16.61
CA MET A 334 14.29 -23.81 -15.30
C MET A 334 12.81 -24.04 -14.96
N LEU A 335 12.50 -25.23 -14.48
CA LEU A 335 11.17 -25.69 -14.08
C LEU A 335 11.22 -26.10 -12.61
N THR A 336 10.26 -25.60 -11.82
CA THR A 336 10.07 -25.93 -10.41
C THR A 336 8.58 -26.06 -10.10
N PRO A 337 8.17 -26.75 -9.02
CA PRO A 337 6.81 -26.63 -8.50
C PRO A 337 6.44 -25.16 -8.26
N GLY A 338 5.19 -24.81 -8.51
CA GLY A 338 4.63 -23.51 -8.14
C GLY A 338 4.27 -23.45 -6.65
N ASP A 339 3.74 -22.30 -6.23
CA ASP A 339 3.25 -22.09 -4.87
C ASP A 339 2.04 -22.98 -4.53
N LEU A 340 1.29 -23.41 -5.56
CA LEU A 340 0.20 -24.37 -5.43
C LEU A 340 0.63 -25.78 -5.88
N PRO A 341 0.07 -26.86 -5.26
CA PRO A 341 0.49 -28.24 -5.52
C PRO A 341 0.28 -28.73 -6.96
N ASP A 342 -0.59 -28.06 -7.71
CA ASP A 342 -1.02 -28.36 -9.08
C ASP A 342 -0.45 -27.36 -10.10
N GLN A 343 0.68 -26.74 -9.76
CA GLN A 343 1.33 -25.74 -10.60
C GLN A 343 2.80 -26.05 -10.84
N MET A 344 3.26 -25.65 -12.02
CA MET A 344 4.67 -25.60 -12.40
C MET A 344 5.04 -24.16 -12.72
N GLN A 345 6.13 -23.69 -12.11
CA GLN A 345 6.77 -22.44 -12.44
C GLN A 345 7.82 -22.67 -13.52
N ILE A 346 7.83 -21.79 -14.52
CA ILE A 346 8.68 -21.86 -15.70
C ILE A 346 9.48 -20.57 -15.78
N ILE A 347 10.78 -20.65 -15.55
CA ILE A 347 11.71 -19.51 -15.64
C ILE A 347 12.51 -19.66 -16.93
N ILE A 348 12.47 -18.64 -17.78
CA ILE A 348 13.18 -18.58 -19.06
C ILE A 348 14.07 -17.36 -19.04
N GLN A 349 15.37 -17.55 -19.22
CA GLN A 349 16.35 -16.47 -19.28
C GLN A 349 17.06 -16.51 -20.64
N GLY A 350 17.03 -15.38 -21.37
CA GLY A 350 17.84 -15.24 -22.59
C GLY A 350 19.33 -15.27 -22.26
N GLU A 351 20.12 -15.97 -23.07
CA GLU A 351 21.58 -15.85 -23.02
C GLU A 351 22.00 -14.74 -24.00
N GLU A 352 22.89 -13.84 -23.56
CA GLU A 352 23.46 -12.75 -24.38
C GLU A 352 24.58 -13.22 -25.32
#